data_AF-A0A2D4LZ08-F1
#
_entry.id   AF-A0A2D4LZ08-F1
#
_cell.length_a   1.000
_cell.length_b   1.000
_cell.length_c   1.000
_cell.angle_alpha   90.00
_cell.angle_beta   90.00
_cell.angle_gamma   90.00
#
_symmetry.space_group_name_H-M   'P 1'
#
loop_
_entity.id
_entity.type
_entity.pdbx_description
1 polymer ?
#
loop_
_entity_poly.entity_id
_entity_poly.type
_entity_poly.pdbx_seq_one_letter_code
_entity_poly.pdbx_strand_id
1 'polypeptide(L)'
;SNSIRSMLVRAEDSRLMGDWKNMKKRYNELYDLNKDLLSQYKIRCTNHTELLNNLKAINQAIQRAGNLRVGKHKTQVIAACRDAIKNNSVSMLIKIMRLGTSCS
;
A
#
# COMPACT_ATOMS: atom_id res chain seq x y z
N SER A 1 4.09 -10.49 -14.35
CA SER A 1 4.58 -10.07 -15.69
C SER A 1 4.98 -11.23 -16.61
N ASN A 2 5.05 -12.48 -16.13
CA ASN A 2 5.39 -13.64 -16.97
C ASN A 2 4.33 -13.95 -18.04
N SER A 3 3.05 -13.67 -17.78
CA SER A 3 1.95 -13.90 -18.73
C SER A 3 2.01 -12.98 -19.96
N ILE A 4 2.39 -11.70 -19.79
CA ILE A 4 2.58 -10.76 -20.91
C ILE A 4 3.75 -11.22 -21.77
N ARG A 5 4.86 -11.63 -21.14
CA ARG A 5 6.04 -12.15 -21.86
C ARG A 5 5.67 -13.41 -22.65
N SER A 6 4.91 -14.33 -22.07
CA SER A 6 4.43 -15.53 -22.76
C SER A 6 3.47 -15.19 -23.93
N MET A 7 2.59 -14.21 -23.75
CA MET A 7 1.66 -13.76 -24.78
C MET A 7 2.38 -13.09 -25.96
N LEU A 8 3.42 -12.30 -25.66
CA LEU A 8 4.30 -11.69 -26.66
C LEU A 8 5.04 -12.75 -27.48
N VAL A 9 5.65 -13.75 -26.83
CA VAL A 9 6.33 -14.86 -27.51
C VAL A 9 5.36 -15.57 -28.47
N ARG A 10 4.15 -15.89 -28.02
CA ARG A 10 3.14 -16.54 -28.87
C ARG A 10 2.66 -15.66 -30.03
N ALA A 11 2.64 -14.34 -29.86
CA ALA A 11 2.29 -13.40 -30.92
C ALA A 11 3.39 -13.37 -32.00
N GLU A 12 4.65 -13.34 -31.58
CA GLU A 12 5.80 -13.42 -32.48
C GLU A 12 5.89 -14.77 -33.20
N ASP A 13 5.62 -15.89 -32.52
CA ASP A 13 5.56 -17.21 -33.16
C ASP A 13 4.51 -17.25 -34.28
N SER A 14 3.32 -16.68 -34.02
CA SER A 14 2.25 -16.59 -35.02
C SER A 14 2.66 -15.70 -36.20
N ARG A 15 3.40 -14.62 -35.94
CA ARG A 15 3.97 -13.74 -36.98
C ARG A 15 4.98 -14.48 -37.86
N LEU A 16 5.89 -15.25 -37.25
CA LEU A 16 6.92 -16.02 -37.94
C LEU A 16 6.32 -17.15 -38.79
N MET A 17 5.22 -17.76 -38.33
CA MET A 17 4.47 -18.78 -39.08
C MET A 17 3.57 -18.20 -40.19
N GLY A 18 3.50 -16.88 -40.35
CA GLY A 18 2.62 -16.23 -41.32
C GLY A 18 1.13 -16.25 -40.94
N ASP A 19 0.80 -16.61 -39.70
CA ASP A 19 -0.58 -16.63 -39.17
C ASP A 19 -0.98 -15.24 -38.67
N TRP A 20 -1.27 -14.35 -39.61
CA TRP A 20 -1.64 -12.97 -39.35
C TRP A 20 -2.93 -12.81 -38.53
N LYS A 21 -3.86 -13.77 -38.63
CA LYS A 21 -5.14 -13.73 -37.90
C LYS A 21 -4.90 -13.93 -36.41
N ASN A 22 -4.15 -14.97 -36.03
CA ASN A 22 -3.82 -15.20 -34.63
C ASN A 22 -2.83 -14.18 -34.09
N MET A 23 -1.91 -13.67 -34.91
CA MET A 23 -1.03 -12.56 -34.53
C MET A 23 -1.85 -11.33 -34.09
N LYS A 24 -2.77 -10.85 -34.94
CA LYS A 24 -3.62 -9.68 -34.63
C LYS A 24 -4.44 -9.89 -33.37
N LYS A 25 -5.04 -11.07 -33.20
CA LYS A 25 -5.81 -11.41 -32.00
C LYS A 25 -4.96 -11.29 -30.73
N ARG A 26 -3.75 -11.88 -30.74
CA ARG A 26 -2.85 -11.86 -29.58
C ARG A 26 -2.33 -10.46 -29.24
N TYR A 27 -2.06 -9.62 -30.24
CA TYR A 27 -1.69 -8.22 -29.97
C TYR A 27 -2.84 -7.40 -29.41
N ASN A 28 -4.08 -7.62 -29.86
CA ASN A 28 -5.25 -6.97 -29.26
C ASN A 28 -5.41 -7.38 -27.79
N GLU A 29 -5.32 -8.68 -27.49
CA GLU A 29 -5.34 -9.18 -26.11
C GLU A 29 -4.23 -8.57 -25.25
N LEU A 30 -3.01 -8.44 -25.81
CA LEU A 30 -1.87 -7.82 -25.13
C LEU A 30 -2.09 -6.33 -24.87
N TYR A 31 -2.70 -5.63 -25.82
CA TYR A 31 -3.05 -4.21 -25.70
C TYR A 31 -4.09 -3.97 -24.60
N ASP A 32 -5.16 -4.78 -24.57
CA ASP A 32 -6.21 -4.69 -23.57
C ASP A 32 -5.65 -4.99 -22.17
N LEU A 33 -4.83 -6.04 -22.05
CA LEU A 33 -4.15 -6.38 -20.81
C LEU A 33 -3.20 -5.26 -20.34
N ASN A 34 -2.46 -4.65 -21.26
CA ASN A 34 -1.57 -3.54 -20.92
C ASN A 34 -2.35 -2.31 -20.44
N LYS A 35 -3.49 -2.00 -21.06
CA LYS A 35 -4.38 -0.94 -20.58
C LYS A 35 -4.91 -1.20 -19.18
N ASP A 36 -5.39 -2.40 -18.91
CA ASP A 36 -5.87 -2.76 -17.57
C ASP A 36 -4.74 -2.68 -16.55
N LEU A 37 -3.56 -3.20 -16.86
CA LEU A 37 -2.40 -3.11 -15.97
C LEU A 37 -1.99 -1.68 -15.63
N LEU A 38 -2.00 -0.77 -16.61
CA LEU A 38 -1.71 0.63 -16.37
C LEU A 38 -2.76 1.28 -15.48
N SER A 39 -4.04 0.94 -15.68
CA SER A 39 -5.14 1.40 -14.84
C SER A 39 -4.99 0.92 -13.39
N GLN A 40 -4.78 -0.38 -13.20
CA GLN A 40 -4.59 -0.98 -11.88
C GLN A 40 -3.31 -0.48 -11.19
N TYR A 41 -2.24 -0.24 -11.96
CA TYR A 41 -1.02 0.35 -11.44
C TYR A 41 -1.26 1.77 -10.91
N LYS A 42 -2.02 2.59 -11.65
CA LYS A 42 -2.40 3.94 -11.19
C LYS A 42 -3.19 3.88 -9.88
N ILE A 43 -4.19 3.01 -9.79
CA ILE A 43 -4.97 2.80 -8.55
C ILE A 43 -4.05 2.38 -7.40
N ARG A 44 -3.13 1.44 -7.66
CA ARG A 44 -2.17 0.97 -6.67
C ARG A 44 -1.26 2.08 -6.18
N CYS A 45 -0.76 2.93 -7.07
CA CYS A 45 0.05 4.09 -6.72
C CYS A 45 -0.73 5.06 -5.84
N THR A 46 -1.98 5.41 -6.21
CA THR A 46 -2.84 6.26 -5.40
C THR A 46 -3.05 5.70 -4.00
N ASN A 47 -3.45 4.43 -3.91
CA ASN A 47 -3.66 3.75 -2.62
C ASN A 47 -2.38 3.72 -1.78
N HIS A 48 -1.23 3.49 -2.42
CA HIS A 48 0.06 3.49 -1.74
C HIS A 48 0.42 4.88 -1.18
N THR A 49 0.21 5.94 -1.96
CA THR A 49 0.44 7.31 -1.51
C THR A 49 -0.48 7.67 -0.33
N GLU A 50 -1.76 7.33 -0.40
CA GLU A 50 -2.71 7.54 0.69
C GLU A 50 -2.32 6.76 1.95
N LEU A 51 -1.92 5.50 1.79
CA LEU A 51 -1.43 4.68 2.91
C LEU A 51 -0.21 5.33 3.59
N LEU A 52 0.78 5.79 2.83
CA LEU A 52 1.95 6.46 3.39
C LEU A 52 1.58 7.78 4.10
N ASN A 53 0.65 8.55 3.54
CA ASN A 53 0.15 9.77 4.17
C ASN A 53 -0.54 9.48 5.50
N ASN A 54 -1.38 8.45 5.55
CA ASN A 54 -2.06 8.01 6.77
C ASN A 54 -1.06 7.52 7.82
N LEU A 55 -0.07 6.72 7.44
CA LEU A 55 1.00 6.28 8.35
C LEU A 55 1.81 7.45 8.89
N LYS A 56 2.10 8.45 8.05
CA LYS A 56 2.77 9.69 8.48
C LYS A 56 1.92 10.46 9.48
N ALA A 57 0.61 10.60 9.23
CA ALA A 57 -0.32 11.28 10.12
C ALA A 57 -0.40 10.57 11.50
N ILE A 58 -0.48 9.24 11.52
CA ILE A 58 -0.47 8.45 12.76
C ILE A 58 0.84 8.68 13.53
N ASN A 59 2.00 8.58 12.87
CA ASN A 59 3.29 8.82 13.51
C ASN A 59 3.40 10.24 14.08
N GLN A 60 2.93 11.25 13.35
CA GLN A 60 2.87 12.62 13.84
C GLN A 60 1.95 12.78 15.04
N ALA A 61 0.79 12.11 15.03
CA ALA A 61 -0.15 12.14 16.14
C ALA A 61 0.48 11.57 17.42
N ILE A 62 1.18 10.43 17.32
CA ILE A 62 1.92 9.83 18.45
C ILE A 62 2.99 10.79 18.97
N GLN A 63 3.77 11.40 18.08
CA GLN A 63 4.82 12.36 18.48
C GLN A 63 4.22 13.59 19.16
N ARG A 64 3.10 14.12 18.66
CA ARG A 64 2.38 15.23 19.31
C ARG A 64 1.89 14.84 20.70
N ALA A 65 1.30 13.64 20.85
CA ALA A 65 0.88 13.13 22.15
C ALA A 65 2.06 12.96 23.14
N GLY A 66 3.22 12.53 22.65
CA GLY A 66 4.44 12.47 23.45
C GLY A 66 4.98 13.85 23.83
N ASN A 67 4.97 14.82 22.92
CA ASN A 67 5.49 16.18 23.13
C ASN A 67 4.64 17.02 24.10
N LEU A 68 3.39 16.63 24.36
CA LEU A 68 2.57 17.20 25.44
C LEU A 68 3.10 16.83 26.84
N ARG A 69 4.11 15.97 26.93
CA ARG A 69 4.69 15.45 28.17
C ARG A 69 6.21 15.66 28.17
N VAL A 70 6.81 15.72 29.35
CA VAL A 70 8.25 15.97 29.52
C VAL A 70 8.94 14.77 30.18
N GLY A 71 10.17 14.48 29.76
CA GLY A 71 11.01 13.44 30.35
C GLY A 71 10.45 12.02 30.18
N LYS A 72 10.44 11.23 31.26
CA LYS A 72 10.07 9.81 31.26
C LYS A 72 8.64 9.53 30.77
N HIS A 73 7.70 10.45 31.02
CA HIS A 73 6.31 10.27 30.60
C HIS A 73 6.12 10.39 29.09
N LYS A 74 6.98 11.16 28.39
CA LYS A 74 6.99 11.23 26.92
C LYS A 74 7.34 9.88 26.30
N THR A 75 8.42 9.25 26.77
CA THR A 75 8.89 7.97 26.24
C THR A 75 7.90 6.84 26.54
N GLN A 76 7.28 6.85 27.71
CA GLN A 76 6.23 5.89 28.08
C GLN A 76 5.01 5.97 27.16
N VAL A 77 4.49 7.17 26.88
CA VAL A 77 3.33 7.34 25.99
C VAL A 77 3.66 6.89 24.57
N ILE A 78 4.84 7.23 24.05
CA ILE A 78 5.24 6.80 22.69
C ILE A 78 5.32 5.27 22.60
N ALA A 79 5.89 4.60 23.62
CA ALA A 79 5.95 3.14 23.67
C ALA A 79 4.55 2.52 23.72
N ALA A 80 3.70 2.99 24.64
CA ALA A 80 2.33 2.50 24.81
C ALA A 80 1.48 2.70 23.55
N CYS A 81 1.60 3.85 22.86
CA CYS A 81 0.92 4.07 21.58
C CYS A 81 1.36 3.07 20.51
N ARG A 82 2.66 2.75 20.42
CA ARG A 82 3.17 1.76 19.45
C ARG A 82 2.65 0.36 19.74
N ASP A 83 2.57 -0.01 21.02
CA ASP A 83 2.04 -1.32 21.41
C ASP A 83 0.54 -1.43 21.19
N ALA A 84 -0.24 -0.36 21.43
CA ALA A 84 -1.65 -0.31 21.08
C ALA A 84 -1.90 -0.49 19.57
N ILE A 85 -1.02 0.07 18.73
CA ILE A 85 -1.09 -0.09 17.26
C ILE A 85 -0.76 -1.53 16.85
N LYS A 86 0.28 -2.14 17.42
CA LYS A 86 0.62 -3.56 17.15
C LYS A 86 -0.53 -4.49 17.52
N ASN A 87 -1.23 -4.19 18.61
CA ASN A 87 -2.39 -4.95 19.10
C ASN A 87 -3.72 -4.52 18.45
N ASN A 88 -3.67 -3.71 17.37
CA ASN A 88 -4.83 -3.21 16.63
C ASN A 88 -5.95 -2.60 17.52
N SER A 89 -5.56 -1.93 18.61
CA SER A 89 -6.46 -1.44 19.65
C SER A 89 -6.60 0.09 19.57
N VAL A 90 -7.47 0.57 18.66
CA VAL A 90 -7.67 2.01 18.42
C VAL A 90 -8.24 2.74 19.64
N SER A 91 -9.18 2.11 20.35
CA SER A 91 -9.75 2.65 21.60
C SER A 91 -8.68 2.91 22.66
N MET A 92 -7.76 1.95 22.82
CA MET A 92 -6.63 2.06 23.74
C MET A 92 -5.64 3.15 23.29
N LEU A 93 -5.34 3.24 21.99
CA LEU A 93 -4.49 4.31 21.43
C LEU A 93 -5.04 5.69 21.79
N ILE A 94 -6.35 5.92 21.58
CA ILE A 94 -7.00 7.20 21.90
C ILE A 94 -6.96 7.48 23.42
N LYS A 95 -7.22 6.45 24.25
CA LYS A 95 -7.15 6.56 25.72
C LYS A 95 -5.75 6.97 26.18
N ILE A 96 -4.71 6.30 25.67
CA ILE A 96 -3.31 6.60 25.99
C ILE A 96 -2.94 8.01 25.56
N MET A 97 -3.34 8.45 24.36
CA MET A 97 -3.01 9.80 23.89
C MET A 97 -3.65 10.89 24.76
N ARG A 98 -4.90 10.69 25.19
CA ARG A 98 -5.64 11.63 26.04
C ARG A 98 -5.14 11.63 27.48
N LEU A 99 -5.09 10.48 28.13
CA LEU A 99 -4.86 10.36 29.58
C LEU A 99 -3.38 10.12 29.93
N GLY A 100 -2.57 9.61 28.99
CA GLY A 100 -1.15 9.32 29.21
C GLY A 100 -0.87 8.01 29.94
N THR A 101 -1.91 7.23 30.23
CA THR A 101 -1.81 5.95 30.92
C THR A 101 -2.50 4.85 30.10
N SER A 102 -1.92 3.65 30.13
CA SER A 102 -2.49 2.44 29.51
C SER A 102 -3.42 1.66 30.45
N CYS A 103 -3.64 2.13 31.68
CA CYS A 103 -4.33 1.36 32.71
C CYS A 103 -5.78 1.81 32.94
N SER A 104 -6.61 0.83 33.32
CA SER A 104 -7.78 1.01 34.19
C SER A 104 -7.30 1.14 35.63
#